data_AF-A0A7C4X687-F1
#
_entry.id   AF-A0A7C4X687-F1
#
_cell.length_a   1.000
_cell.length_b   1.000
_cell.length_c   1.000
_cell.angle_alpha   90.00
_cell.angle_beta   90.00
_cell.angle_gamma   90.00
#
_symmetry.space_group_name_H-M   'P 1'
#
loop_
_entity.id
_entity.type
_entity.pdbx_description
1 polymer ?
#
loop_
_entity_poly.entity_id
_entity_poly.type
_entity_poly.pdbx_seq_one_letter_code
_entity_poly.pdbx_strand_id
1 'polypeptide(L)'
;MEYRLFLVLAPITTLLLIIVSALLWKFRNEPIARALSWYALLCIWLIIMNSAEQLATTIELTVIFAKLSYISYLLLPLAFASFCLRYTGHEKYFPAAIKEILVVIALLCFVLIITNEMHHLFWRDIQFVEVQGLLTMRTKYGPFFWLATGYCWIIMSVSMIFVLRAYSLKLGLHRFRSIWILIGLHLPAVSNFIYTLNPYKK
;
A
#
# COMPACT_ATOMS: atom_id res chain seq x y z
N MET A 1 16.08 13.44 -9.09
CA MET A 1 14.90 14.34 -9.10
C MET A 1 13.70 13.69 -8.42
N GLU A 2 13.39 12.43 -8.74
CA GLU A 2 12.26 11.66 -8.16
C GLU A 2 12.29 11.61 -6.62
N TYR A 3 13.44 11.35 -6.00
CA TYR A 3 13.58 11.29 -4.54
C TYR A 3 13.33 12.62 -3.82
N ARG A 4 13.86 13.73 -4.36
CA ARG A 4 13.64 15.07 -3.79
C ARG A 4 12.18 15.50 -3.90
N LEU A 5 11.52 15.17 -5.02
CA LEU A 5 10.10 15.44 -5.19
C LEU A 5 9.26 14.65 -4.17
N PHE A 6 9.57 13.36 -3.96
CA PHE A 6 8.90 12.56 -2.94
C PHE A 6 9.05 13.18 -1.54
N LEU A 7 10.27 13.56 -1.14
CA LEU A 7 10.52 14.16 0.17
C LEU A 7 9.78 15.49 0.40
N VAL A 8 9.55 16.28 -0.66
CA VAL A 8 8.78 17.53 -0.58
C VAL A 8 7.26 17.25 -0.50
N LEU A 9 6.76 16.26 -1.24
CA LEU A 9 5.34 15.92 -1.28
C LEU A 9 4.89 15.06 -0.08
N ALA A 10 5.78 14.26 0.50
CA ALA A 10 5.53 13.40 1.66
C ALA A 10 4.92 14.14 2.87
N PRO A 11 5.45 15.29 3.35
CA PRO A 11 4.86 16.00 4.47
C PRO A 11 3.48 16.59 4.15
N ILE A 12 3.29 17.11 2.93
CA ILE A 12 2.01 17.67 2.48
C ILE A 12 0.94 16.57 2.44
N THR A 13 1.26 15.43 1.84
CA THR A 13 0.35 14.29 1.74
C THR A 13 0.04 13.70 3.11
N THR A 14 1.02 13.60 4.00
CA THR A 14 0.83 13.15 5.38
C THR A 14 -0.10 14.09 6.15
N LEU A 15 0.10 15.41 6.05
CA LEU A 15 -0.76 16.40 6.69
C LEU A 15 -2.22 16.29 6.19
N LEU A 16 -2.42 16.15 4.88
CA LEU A 16 -3.75 15.95 4.31
C LEU A 16 -4.41 14.66 4.83
N LEU A 17 -3.66 13.56 4.92
CA LEU A 17 -4.16 12.29 5.46
C LEU A 17 -4.51 12.39 6.95
N ILE A 18 -3.73 13.15 7.73
CA ILE A 18 -4.03 13.44 9.14
C ILE A 18 -5.34 14.23 9.26
N ILE A 19 -5.51 15.27 8.44
CA ILE A 19 -6.75 16.07 8.41
C ILE A 19 -7.94 15.18 8.04
N VAL A 20 -7.83 14.37 7.00
CA VAL A 20 -8.88 13.41 6.60
C VAL A 20 -9.19 12.45 7.75
N SER A 21 -8.18 11.90 8.40
CA SER A 21 -8.36 10.97 9.53
C SER A 21 -9.05 11.65 10.72
N ALA A 22 -8.70 12.90 11.03
CA ALA A 22 -9.33 13.70 12.07
C ALA A 22 -10.79 14.03 11.73
N LEU A 23 -11.10 14.37 10.48
CA LEU A 23 -12.47 14.62 10.04
C LEU A 23 -13.34 13.34 10.08
N LEU A 24 -12.76 12.20 9.69
CA LEU A 24 -13.43 10.89 9.73
C LEU A 24 -13.70 10.42 11.17
N TRP A 25 -12.98 10.94 12.17
CA TRP A 25 -13.19 10.59 13.57
C TRP A 25 -14.64 10.85 14.04
N LYS A 26 -15.27 11.92 13.52
CA LYS A 26 -16.69 12.23 13.79
C LYS A 26 -17.64 11.12 13.31
N PHE A 27 -17.23 10.36 12.29
CA PHE A 27 -17.98 9.27 11.68
C PHE A 27 -17.44 7.89 12.08
N ARG A 28 -16.64 7.77 13.14
CA ARG A 28 -15.98 6.51 13.54
C ARG A 28 -16.92 5.32 13.79
N ASN A 29 -18.20 5.56 14.03
CA ASN A 29 -19.20 4.50 14.20
C ASN A 29 -19.63 3.90 12.85
N GLU A 30 -19.47 4.66 11.76
CA GLU A 30 -19.80 4.21 10.41
C GLU A 30 -18.77 3.20 9.90
N PRO A 31 -19.19 2.00 9.47
CA PRO A 31 -18.26 0.97 8.99
C PRO A 31 -17.40 1.41 7.80
N ILE A 32 -17.94 2.26 6.91
CA ILE A 32 -17.21 2.80 5.75
C ILE A 32 -16.10 3.76 6.21
N ALA A 33 -16.41 4.67 7.14
CA ALA A 33 -15.44 5.61 7.68
C ALA A 33 -14.29 4.89 8.38
N ARG A 34 -14.57 3.83 9.16
CA ARG A 34 -13.53 3.00 9.79
C ARG A 34 -12.57 2.37 8.78
N ALA A 35 -13.10 1.80 7.70
CA ALA A 35 -12.26 1.20 6.65
C ALA A 35 -11.35 2.25 5.99
N LEU A 36 -11.88 3.44 5.72
CA LEU A 36 -11.12 4.54 5.14
C LEU A 36 -10.07 5.10 6.10
N SER A 37 -10.38 5.23 7.39
CA SER A 37 -9.41 5.63 8.42
C SER A 37 -8.26 4.62 8.52
N TRP A 38 -8.55 3.32 8.43
CA TRP A 38 -7.52 2.29 8.44
C TRP A 38 -6.61 2.37 7.22
N TYR A 39 -7.18 2.60 6.04
CA TYR A 39 -6.42 2.86 4.82
C TYR A 39 -5.52 4.09 4.97
N ALA A 40 -6.05 5.20 5.48
CA ALA A 40 -5.29 6.43 5.68
C ALA A 40 -4.12 6.25 6.66
N LEU A 41 -4.33 5.53 7.77
CA LEU A 41 -3.26 5.23 8.73
C LEU A 41 -2.14 4.39 8.11
N LEU A 42 -2.48 3.39 7.29
CA LEU A 42 -1.48 2.61 6.57
C LEU A 42 -0.73 3.44 5.52
N CYS A 43 -1.39 4.39 4.86
CA CYS A 43 -0.72 5.34 3.97
C CYS A 43 0.26 6.24 4.75
N ILE A 44 -0.15 6.76 5.91
CA ILE A 44 0.73 7.56 6.78
C ILE A 44 1.95 6.73 7.21
N TRP A 45 1.74 5.51 7.70
CA TRP A 45 2.82 4.60 8.06
C TRP A 45 3.79 4.39 6.89
N LEU A 46 3.26 4.12 5.69
CA LEU A 46 4.07 3.90 4.50
C LEU A 46 4.91 5.12 4.15
N ILE A 47 4.34 6.32 4.21
CA ILE A 47 5.06 7.57 3.89
C ILE A 47 6.17 7.80 4.92
N ILE A 48 5.89 7.58 6.21
CA ILE A 48 6.89 7.77 7.28
C ILE A 48 8.03 6.77 7.11
N MET A 49 7.73 5.47 6.93
CA MET A 49 8.76 4.44 6.80
C MET A 49 9.61 4.64 5.52
N ASN A 50 9.00 4.94 4.38
CA ASN A 50 9.75 5.23 3.15
C ASN A 50 10.59 6.52 3.27
N SER A 51 10.10 7.54 3.98
CA SER A 51 10.90 8.75 4.23
C SER A 51 12.07 8.45 5.16
N ALA A 52 11.86 7.64 6.20
CA ALA A 52 12.90 7.20 7.12
C ALA A 52 13.96 6.33 6.42
N GLU A 53 13.55 5.43 5.52
CA GLU A 53 14.46 4.63 4.67
C GLU A 53 15.40 5.53 3.85
N GLN A 54 14.86 6.56 3.21
CA GLN A 54 15.61 7.49 2.35
C GLN A 54 16.55 8.42 3.15
N LEU A 55 16.18 8.74 4.39
CA LEU A 55 16.96 9.61 5.28
C LEU A 55 17.92 8.82 6.19
N ALA A 56 17.87 7.50 6.15
CA ALA A 56 18.74 6.65 6.95
C ALA A 56 20.21 6.84 6.54
N THR A 57 21.07 7.01 7.55
CA THR A 57 22.51 7.22 7.37
C THR A 57 23.31 5.92 7.34
N THR A 58 22.69 4.81 7.75
CA THR A 58 23.33 3.49 7.79
C THR A 58 22.53 2.47 7.00
N ILE A 59 23.25 1.51 6.41
CA ILE A 59 22.68 0.38 5.66
C ILE A 59 21.66 -0.39 6.51
N GLU A 60 21.99 -0.65 7.76
CA GLU A 60 21.12 -1.40 8.68
C GLU A 60 19.78 -0.71 8.90
N LEU A 61 19.80 0.61 9.13
CA LEU A 61 18.58 1.40 9.31
C LEU A 61 17.75 1.44 8.02
N THR A 62 18.39 1.59 6.86
CA THR A 62 17.70 1.53 5.56
C THR A 62 16.94 0.20 5.40
N VAL A 63 17.58 -0.93 5.70
CA VAL A 63 16.93 -2.25 5.61
C VAL A 63 15.79 -2.39 6.62
N ILE A 64 15.95 -1.91 7.86
CA ILE A 64 14.90 -1.96 8.88
C ILE A 64 13.67 -1.17 8.42
N PHE A 65 13.85 0.07 7.96
CA PHE A 65 12.74 0.90 7.49
C PHE A 65 12.10 0.30 6.23
N ALA A 66 12.90 -0.22 5.30
CA ALA A 66 12.39 -0.93 4.13
C ALA A 66 11.50 -2.11 4.55
N LYS A 67 11.95 -2.96 5.50
CA LYS A 67 11.14 -4.06 6.05
C LYS A 67 9.84 -3.54 6.67
N LEU A 68 9.89 -2.50 7.49
CA LEU A 68 8.71 -1.92 8.14
C LEU A 68 7.71 -1.30 7.15
N SER A 69 8.16 -0.77 6.01
CA SER A 69 7.28 -0.31 4.93
C SER A 69 6.39 -1.43 4.39
N TYR A 70 6.85 -2.70 4.42
CA TYR A 70 6.05 -3.84 3.92
C TYR A 70 4.81 -4.14 4.76
N ILE A 71 4.73 -3.69 6.01
CA ILE A 71 3.50 -3.78 6.80
C ILE A 71 2.36 -3.09 6.03
N SER A 72 2.61 -1.88 5.54
CA SER A 72 1.62 -1.15 4.74
C SER A 72 1.43 -1.76 3.36
N TYR A 73 2.50 -2.17 2.67
CA TYR A 73 2.34 -2.79 1.34
C TYR A 73 1.47 -4.04 1.36
N LEU A 74 1.55 -4.84 2.42
CA LEU A 74 0.77 -6.07 2.56
C LEU A 74 -0.66 -5.82 3.04
N LEU A 75 -0.89 -4.82 3.90
CA LEU A 75 -2.22 -4.56 4.50
C LEU A 75 -3.08 -3.54 3.74
N LEU A 76 -2.47 -2.63 2.96
CA LEU A 76 -3.19 -1.62 2.18
C LEU A 76 -4.25 -2.22 1.24
N PRO A 77 -3.98 -3.30 0.48
CA PRO A 77 -4.99 -3.93 -0.37
C PRO A 77 -6.23 -4.39 0.39
N LEU A 78 -6.08 -4.90 1.62
CA LEU A 78 -7.18 -5.40 2.45
C LEU A 78 -8.02 -4.25 3.00
N ALA A 79 -7.37 -3.14 3.40
CA ALA A 79 -8.04 -1.92 3.82
C ALA A 79 -8.81 -1.29 2.64
N PHE A 80 -8.19 -1.24 1.46
CA PHE A 80 -8.81 -0.79 0.23
C PHE A 80 -10.03 -1.66 -0.14
N ALA A 81 -9.88 -2.99 -0.13
CA ALA A 81 -10.98 -3.92 -0.38
C ALA A 81 -12.14 -3.71 0.59
N SER A 82 -11.83 -3.62 1.88
CA SER A 82 -12.83 -3.36 2.92
C SER A 82 -13.58 -2.05 2.68
N PHE A 83 -12.88 -1.00 2.25
CA PHE A 83 -13.49 0.27 1.89
C PHE A 83 -14.40 0.14 0.65
N CYS A 84 -13.88 -0.41 -0.46
CA CYS A 84 -14.62 -0.56 -1.71
C CYS A 84 -15.88 -1.40 -1.57
N LEU A 85 -15.81 -2.55 -0.90
CA LEU A 85 -16.97 -3.42 -0.75
C LEU A 85 -18.02 -2.80 0.16
N ARG A 86 -17.63 -2.12 1.25
CA ARG A 86 -18.60 -1.41 2.11
C ARG A 86 -19.21 -0.21 1.39
N TYR A 87 -18.39 0.58 0.68
CA TYR A 87 -18.84 1.73 -0.09
C TYR A 87 -19.85 1.34 -1.19
N THR A 88 -19.65 0.18 -1.81
CA THR A 88 -20.53 -0.33 -2.88
C THR A 88 -21.70 -1.18 -2.37
N GLY A 89 -21.81 -1.45 -1.07
CA GLY A 89 -22.86 -2.30 -0.49
C GLY A 89 -22.66 -3.81 -0.70
N HIS A 90 -21.44 -4.26 -1.03
CA HIS A 90 -21.08 -5.64 -1.33
C HIS A 90 -20.32 -6.34 -0.19
N GLU A 91 -20.41 -5.85 1.06
CA GLU A 91 -19.62 -6.34 2.19
C GLU A 91 -19.78 -7.85 2.49
N LYS A 92 -20.90 -8.46 2.10
CA LYS A 92 -21.13 -9.91 2.22
C LYS A 92 -20.11 -10.78 1.48
N TYR A 93 -19.45 -10.26 0.44
CA TYR A 93 -18.41 -10.97 -0.32
C TYR A 93 -17.03 -10.88 0.33
N PHE A 94 -16.91 -10.15 1.43
CA PHE A 94 -15.69 -10.04 2.23
C PHE A 94 -16.01 -10.24 3.71
N PRO A 95 -16.46 -11.45 4.11
CA PRO A 95 -16.75 -11.77 5.51
C PRO A 95 -15.47 -11.82 6.36
N ALA A 96 -15.63 -11.83 7.68
CA ALA A 96 -14.52 -11.84 8.63
C ALA A 96 -13.54 -13.00 8.38
N ALA A 97 -14.04 -14.21 8.11
CA ALA A 97 -13.20 -15.38 7.81
C ALA A 97 -12.24 -15.17 6.63
N ILE A 98 -12.71 -14.55 5.53
CA ILE A 98 -11.83 -14.26 4.39
C ILE A 98 -10.80 -13.20 4.78
N LYS A 99 -11.19 -12.17 5.53
CA LYS A 99 -10.24 -11.13 6.01
C LYS A 99 -9.17 -11.74 6.90
N GLU A 100 -9.54 -12.58 7.84
CA GLU A 100 -8.62 -13.25 8.75
C GLU A 100 -7.61 -14.10 7.98
N ILE A 101 -8.07 -14.92 7.02
CA ILE A 101 -7.17 -15.70 6.15
C ILE A 101 -6.19 -14.79 5.41
N LEU A 102 -6.68 -13.70 4.80
CA LEU A 102 -5.82 -12.77 4.06
C LEU A 102 -4.84 -12.03 4.98
N VAL A 103 -5.23 -11.70 6.20
CA VAL A 103 -4.33 -11.11 7.22
C VAL A 103 -3.28 -12.13 7.64
N VAL A 104 -3.64 -13.40 7.85
CA VAL A 104 -2.67 -14.46 8.14
C VAL A 104 -1.66 -14.61 7.00
N ILE A 105 -2.12 -14.58 5.74
CA ILE A 105 -1.22 -14.58 4.57
C ILE A 105 -0.29 -13.38 4.60
N ALA A 106 -0.80 -12.17 4.86
CA ALA A 106 0.02 -10.97 4.98
C ALA A 106 1.07 -11.10 6.12
N LEU A 107 0.69 -11.66 7.27
CA LEU A 107 1.61 -11.91 8.38
C LEU A 107 2.70 -12.93 8.00
N LEU A 108 2.34 -14.02 7.32
CA LEU A 108 3.31 -15.01 6.84
C LEU A 108 4.28 -14.39 5.83
N CYS A 109 3.79 -13.57 4.89
CA CYS A 109 4.64 -12.80 3.99
C CYS A 109 5.57 -11.86 4.76
N PHE A 110 5.07 -11.19 5.80
CA PHE A 110 5.89 -10.30 6.62
C PHE A 110 6.97 -11.06 7.40
N VAL A 111 6.66 -12.25 7.94
CA VAL A 111 7.65 -13.13 8.58
C VAL A 111 8.78 -13.47 7.61
N LEU A 112 8.43 -13.86 6.38
CA LEU A 112 9.43 -14.15 5.33
C LEU A 112 10.31 -12.94 4.95
N ILE A 113 9.77 -11.73 5.09
CA ILE A 113 10.53 -10.50 4.83
C ILE A 113 11.53 -10.25 5.96
N ILE A 114 11.09 -10.37 7.22
CA ILE A 114 11.97 -10.11 8.36
C ILE A 114 13.05 -11.19 8.52
N THR A 115 12.78 -12.43 8.08
CA THR A 115 13.75 -13.54 8.08
C THR A 115 14.55 -13.66 6.77
N ASN A 116 14.46 -12.68 5.87
CA ASN A 116 15.02 -12.81 4.53
C ASN A 116 16.52 -13.15 4.51
N GLU A 117 17.29 -12.70 5.50
CA GLU A 117 18.71 -12.99 5.65
C GLU A 117 19.03 -14.48 5.78
N MET A 118 18.06 -15.31 6.18
CA MET A 118 18.24 -16.76 6.35
C MET A 118 18.06 -17.55 5.04
N HIS A 119 17.32 -17.00 4.06
CA HIS A 119 16.85 -17.77 2.90
C HIS A 119 16.92 -17.03 1.57
N HIS A 120 17.01 -15.70 1.56
CA HIS A 120 17.10 -14.84 0.37
C HIS A 120 15.97 -15.03 -0.65
N LEU A 121 14.80 -15.49 -0.19
CA LEU A 121 13.66 -15.82 -1.04
C LEU A 121 12.77 -14.60 -1.33
N PHE A 122 12.88 -13.55 -0.53
CA PHE A 122 12.15 -12.30 -0.72
C PHE A 122 13.02 -11.28 -1.48
N TRP A 123 14.21 -10.99 -0.96
CA TRP A 123 15.29 -10.30 -1.67
C TRP A 123 16.47 -11.24 -1.85
N ARG A 124 16.80 -11.50 -3.12
CA ARG A 124 17.93 -12.35 -3.52
C ARG A 124 19.27 -11.63 -3.36
N ASP A 125 19.26 -10.33 -3.60
CA ASP A 125 20.45 -9.48 -3.54
C ASP A 125 20.02 -8.08 -3.13
N ILE A 126 20.79 -7.45 -2.25
CA ILE A 126 20.55 -6.09 -1.75
C ILE A 126 21.85 -5.32 -1.95
N GLN A 127 21.79 -4.30 -2.80
CA GLN A 127 22.90 -3.41 -3.10
C GLN A 127 22.55 -2.00 -2.61
N PHE A 128 23.53 -1.27 -2.10
CA PHE A 128 23.36 0.11 -1.68
C PHE A 128 24.15 1.01 -2.60
N VAL A 129 23.47 2.01 -3.18
CA VAL A 129 24.07 2.97 -4.09
C VAL A 129 23.72 4.37 -3.63
N GLU A 130 24.70 5.26 -3.60
CA GLU A 130 24.47 6.65 -3.29
C GLU A 130 23.93 7.37 -4.53
N VAL A 131 22.72 7.94 -4.43
CA VAL A 131 22.06 8.65 -5.52
C VAL A 131 21.72 10.06 -5.04
N GLN A 132 22.39 11.06 -5.59
CA GLN A 132 22.20 12.47 -5.23
C GLN A 132 22.46 12.79 -3.73
N GLY A 133 23.40 12.07 -3.10
CA GLY A 133 23.73 12.22 -1.68
C GLY A 133 22.83 11.43 -0.72
N LEU A 134 21.98 10.55 -1.24
CA LEU A 134 21.08 9.69 -0.45
C LEU A 134 21.42 8.22 -0.66
N LEU A 135 21.50 7.47 0.44
CA LEU A 135 21.72 6.02 0.41
C LEU A 135 20.46 5.34 -0.11
N THR A 136 20.54 4.74 -1.30
CA THR A 136 19.40 4.08 -1.95
C THR A 136 19.59 2.57 -1.96
N MET A 137 18.58 1.84 -1.45
CA MET A 137 18.53 0.39 -1.51
C MET A 137 18.05 -0.08 -2.89
N ARG A 138 18.83 -0.93 -3.54
CA ARG A 138 18.50 -1.61 -4.81
C ARG A 138 18.43 -3.09 -4.57
N THR A 139 17.31 -3.71 -4.94
CA THR A 139 17.07 -5.11 -4.64
C THR A 139 16.80 -5.93 -5.89
N LYS A 140 17.31 -7.16 -5.91
CA LYS A 140 16.82 -8.19 -6.82
C LYS A 140 15.75 -9.00 -6.10
N TYR A 141 14.52 -8.93 -6.60
CA TYR A 141 13.39 -9.63 -6.00
C TYR A 141 13.45 -11.14 -6.23
N GLY A 142 13.15 -11.89 -5.17
CA GLY A 142 13.00 -13.34 -5.17
C GLY A 142 11.56 -13.79 -5.46
N PRO A 143 11.31 -15.11 -5.51
CA PRO A 143 9.99 -15.66 -5.85
C PRO A 143 8.88 -15.24 -4.86
N PHE A 144 9.18 -15.14 -3.57
CA PHE A 144 8.17 -14.79 -2.56
C PHE A 144 7.76 -13.32 -2.63
N PHE A 145 8.63 -12.43 -3.11
CA PHE A 145 8.22 -11.07 -3.44
C PHE A 145 7.13 -11.08 -4.51
N TRP A 146 7.32 -11.80 -5.61
CA TRP A 146 6.33 -11.86 -6.68
C TRP A 146 5.01 -12.52 -6.26
N LEU A 147 5.06 -13.51 -5.36
CA LEU A 147 3.86 -14.09 -4.76
C LEU A 147 3.10 -13.05 -3.92
N ALA A 148 3.80 -12.31 -3.06
CA ALA A 148 3.20 -11.24 -2.25
C ALA A 148 2.63 -10.11 -3.14
N THR A 149 3.36 -9.72 -4.19
CA THR A 149 2.89 -8.75 -5.19
C THR A 149 1.63 -9.27 -5.88
N GLY A 150 1.60 -10.52 -6.35
CA GLY A 150 0.44 -11.13 -6.98
C GLY A 150 -0.78 -11.15 -6.06
N TYR A 151 -0.58 -11.50 -4.79
CA TYR A 151 -1.61 -11.42 -3.74
C TYR A 151 -2.21 -10.00 -3.64
N CYS A 152 -1.37 -8.96 -3.52
CA CYS A 152 -1.82 -7.58 -3.42
C CYS A 152 -2.62 -7.17 -4.67
N TRP A 153 -2.12 -7.50 -5.86
CA TRP A 153 -2.74 -7.17 -7.13
C TRP A 153 -4.09 -7.84 -7.34
N ILE A 154 -4.23 -9.11 -6.94
CA ILE A 154 -5.51 -9.82 -7.01
C ILE A 154 -6.55 -9.12 -6.13
N ILE A 155 -6.21 -8.80 -4.89
CA ILE A 155 -7.14 -8.12 -3.97
C ILE A 155 -7.54 -6.74 -4.52
N MET A 156 -6.58 -5.95 -4.98
CA MET A 156 -6.84 -4.62 -5.54
C MET A 156 -7.70 -4.69 -6.82
N SER A 157 -7.43 -5.65 -7.70
CA SER A 157 -8.18 -5.85 -8.94
C SER A 157 -9.61 -6.30 -8.68
N VAL A 158 -9.81 -7.29 -7.80
CA VAL A 158 -11.14 -7.77 -7.40
C VAL A 158 -11.95 -6.65 -6.78
N SER A 159 -11.33 -5.85 -5.91
CA SER A 159 -11.97 -4.68 -5.28
C SER A 159 -12.43 -3.65 -6.31
N MET A 160 -11.61 -3.39 -7.33
CA MET A 160 -11.94 -2.47 -8.41
C MET A 160 -13.12 -2.99 -9.26
N ILE A 161 -13.20 -4.29 -9.50
CA ILE A 161 -14.33 -4.90 -10.21
C ILE A 161 -15.65 -4.63 -9.49
N PHE A 162 -15.69 -4.70 -8.15
CA PHE A 162 -16.91 -4.37 -7.39
C PHE A 162 -17.30 -2.90 -7.52
N VAL A 163 -16.32 -1.99 -7.53
CA VAL A 163 -16.55 -0.56 -7.76
C VAL A 163 -17.14 -0.32 -9.15
N LEU A 164 -16.58 -0.95 -10.17
CA LEU A 164 -17.05 -0.84 -11.56
C LEU A 164 -18.40 -1.54 -11.80
N ARG A 165 -18.72 -2.62 -11.09
CA ARG A 165 -20.04 -3.28 -11.20
C ARG A 165 -21.15 -2.49 -10.51
N ALA A 166 -20.86 -1.86 -9.37
CA ALA A 166 -21.82 -1.00 -8.66
C ALA A 166 -22.23 0.23 -9.48
N TYR A 167 -21.54 0.50 -10.59
CA TYR A 167 -21.82 1.58 -11.54
C TYR A 167 -22.89 1.22 -12.59
N SER A 168 -23.18 -0.06 -12.87
CA SER A 168 -24.18 -0.40 -13.88
C SER A 168 -25.62 -0.22 -13.36
N LEU A 169 -26.32 0.77 -13.93
CA LEU A 169 -27.76 0.88 -14.24
C LEU A 169 -28.75 1.68 -13.37
N LYS A 170 -28.49 2.17 -12.15
CA LYS A 170 -29.60 2.81 -11.37
C LYS A 170 -29.34 4.06 -10.50
N LEU A 171 -28.11 4.56 -10.29
CA LEU A 171 -27.87 5.47 -9.14
C LEU A 171 -26.97 6.69 -9.43
N GLY A 172 -27.61 7.83 -9.76
CA GLY A 172 -27.28 9.22 -9.37
C GLY A 172 -25.88 9.81 -9.59
N LEU A 173 -25.85 11.06 -10.11
CA LEU A 173 -24.67 11.94 -10.33
C LEU A 173 -23.67 12.04 -9.15
N HIS A 174 -24.11 11.85 -7.89
CA HIS A 174 -23.22 11.90 -6.71
C HIS A 174 -22.17 10.78 -6.64
N ARG A 175 -22.41 9.61 -7.27
CA ARG A 175 -21.44 8.50 -7.28
C ARG A 175 -20.27 8.69 -8.24
N PHE A 176 -20.41 9.58 -9.24
CA PHE A 176 -19.37 9.82 -10.25
C PHE A 176 -18.09 10.39 -9.64
N ARG A 177 -18.20 11.28 -8.64
CA ARG A 177 -17.03 11.89 -7.96
C ARG A 177 -16.23 10.90 -7.13
N SER A 178 -16.89 9.91 -6.53
CA SER A 178 -16.23 8.91 -5.70
C SER A 178 -15.44 7.86 -6.51
N ILE A 179 -15.81 7.63 -7.77
CA ILE A 179 -15.04 6.73 -8.66
C ILE A 179 -13.69 7.34 -9.01
N TRP A 180 -13.63 8.64 -9.31
CA TRP A 180 -12.36 9.33 -9.57
C TRP A 180 -11.42 9.29 -8.36
N ILE A 181 -11.97 9.37 -7.15
CA ILE A 181 -11.20 9.16 -5.92
C ILE A 181 -10.62 7.74 -5.90
N LEU A 182 -11.43 6.72 -6.16
CA LEU A 182 -11.00 5.31 -6.14
C LEU A 182 -9.97 4.99 -7.23
N ILE A 183 -10.13 5.54 -8.43
CA ILE A 183 -9.12 5.44 -9.51
C ILE A 183 -7.82 6.13 -9.06
N GLY A 184 -7.93 7.31 -8.45
CA GLY A 184 -6.79 8.04 -7.88
C GLY A 184 -6.04 7.26 -6.81
N LEU A 185 -6.74 6.44 -6.00
CA LEU A 185 -6.12 5.55 -5.03
C LEU A 185 -5.37 4.37 -5.70
N HIS A 186 -5.83 3.91 -6.86
CA HIS A 186 -5.22 2.80 -7.60
C HIS A 186 -4.00 3.20 -8.43
N LEU A 187 -3.95 4.44 -8.91
CA LEU A 187 -2.86 4.93 -9.76
C LEU A 187 -1.45 4.78 -9.14
N PRO A 188 -1.20 5.13 -7.87
CA PRO A 188 0.11 4.94 -7.24
C PRO A 188 0.56 3.48 -7.22
N ALA A 189 -0.36 2.53 -7.02
CA ALA A 189 -0.03 1.11 -7.02
C ALA A 189 0.40 0.65 -8.41
N VAL A 190 -0.31 1.06 -9.47
CA VAL A 190 0.06 0.76 -10.87
C VAL A 190 1.44 1.33 -11.19
N SER A 191 1.70 2.59 -10.83
CA SER A 191 3.01 3.21 -11.01
C SER A 191 4.12 2.46 -10.27
N ASN A 192 3.85 2.01 -9.04
CA ASN A 192 4.81 1.21 -8.26
C ASN A 192 5.09 -0.15 -8.93
N PHE A 193 4.07 -0.82 -9.47
CA PHE A 193 4.28 -2.08 -10.16
C PHE A 193 5.05 -1.93 -11.48
N ILE A 194 4.76 -0.91 -12.27
CA ILE A 194 5.55 -0.59 -13.47
C ILE A 194 7.01 -0.30 -13.10
N TYR A 195 7.24 0.41 -11.99
CA TYR A 195 8.58 0.68 -11.50
C TYR A 195 9.31 -0.61 -11.08
N THR A 196 8.65 -1.50 -10.35
CA THR A 196 9.26 -2.80 -9.92
C THR A 196 9.53 -3.76 -11.07
N LEU A 197 8.75 -3.70 -12.16
CA LEU A 197 8.97 -4.48 -13.38
C LEU A 197 10.12 -3.96 -14.24
N ASN A 198 10.59 -2.73 -14.01
CA ASN A 198 11.67 -2.13 -14.79
C ASN A 198 12.99 -2.12 -14.00
N PRO A 199 13.77 -3.23 -14.01
CA PRO A 199 15.07 -3.29 -13.35
C PRO A 199 16.14 -2.38 -13.99
N TYR A 200 15.81 -1.61 -15.03
CA TYR A 200 16.77 -0.88 -15.87
C TYR A 200 16.82 0.64 -15.67
N LYS A 201 16.19 1.22 -14.63
CA LYS A 201 16.70 2.50 -14.12
C LYS A 201 18.00 2.23 -13.34
N LYS A 202 19.05 1.98 -14.13
CA LYS A 202 20.46 1.82 -13.75
C LYS A 202 20.97 2.97 -12.90
#